data_AF-A0AAU9FMD5-F1
#
_entry.id   AF-A0AAU9FMD5-F1
#
_cell.length_a   1.000
_cell.length_b   1.000
_cell.length_c   1.000
_cell.angle_alpha   90.00
_cell.angle_beta   90.00
_cell.angle_gamma   90.00
#
_symmetry.space_group_name_H-M   'P 1'
#
loop_
_entity.id
_entity.type
_entity.pdbx_description
1 polymer ?
#
loop_
_entity_poly.entity_id
_entity_poly.type
_entity_poly.pdbx_seq_one_letter_code
_entity_poly.pdbx_strand_id
1 'polypeptide(L)'
;MFKILIITLALCLVAVILATPVDHVTSTTQPPVAILESSNEKHEDGSYNFSYLSEDGTHRKEEAVLRNPGSDNEYLEISGSYSYFDANGQEVTVTYKADDHGFVPEGGAILPQISVAAKQVSQLVVAQPDLEYAKPPKV
;
A
#
# COMPACT_ATOMS: atom_id res chain seq x y z
N MET A 1 -58.64 4.05 -19.08
CA MET A 1 -57.79 4.01 -17.87
C MET A 1 -57.14 2.64 -17.67
N PHE A 2 -57.88 1.52 -17.69
CA PHE A 2 -57.31 0.16 -17.61
C PHE A 2 -56.27 -0.21 -18.68
N LYS A 3 -56.42 0.30 -19.92
CA LYS A 3 -55.47 0.06 -21.02
C LYS A 3 -54.08 0.67 -20.79
N ILE A 4 -54.01 1.82 -20.12
CA ILE A 4 -52.74 2.49 -19.82
C ILE A 4 -52.01 1.74 -18.71
N LEU A 5 -52.73 1.23 -17.71
CA LEU A 5 -52.19 0.42 -16.60
C LEU A 5 -51.60 -0.92 -17.07
N ILE A 6 -52.22 -1.56 -18.06
CA ILE A 6 -51.71 -2.81 -18.65
C ILE A 6 -50.43 -2.56 -19.46
N ILE A 7 -50.32 -1.41 -20.14
CA ILE A 7 -49.14 -1.05 -20.92
C ILE A 7 -47.94 -0.71 -20.00
N THR A 8 -48.16 -0.01 -18.89
CA THR A 8 -47.07 0.25 -17.90
C THR A 8 -46.62 -1.03 -17.20
N LEU A 9 -47.54 -1.93 -16.85
CA LEU A 9 -47.19 -3.20 -16.22
C LEU A 9 -46.41 -4.12 -17.18
N ALA A 10 -46.79 -4.17 -18.46
CA ALA A 10 -46.06 -4.91 -19.49
C ALA A 10 -44.65 -4.32 -19.74
N LEU A 11 -44.51 -2.99 -19.73
CA LEU A 11 -43.22 -2.32 -19.94
C LEU A 11 -42.25 -2.57 -18.77
N CYS A 12 -42.74 -2.59 -17.52
CA CYS A 12 -41.93 -2.96 -16.36
C CYS A 12 -41.48 -4.43 -16.40
N LEU A 13 -42.32 -5.34 -16.92
CA LEU A 13 -41.96 -6.75 -17.01
C LEU A 13 -40.85 -7.00 -18.06
N VAL A 14 -40.83 -6.24 -19.15
CA VAL A 14 -39.77 -6.31 -20.17
C VAL A 14 -38.44 -5.74 -19.67
N ALA A 15 -38.49 -4.68 -18.83
CA ALA A 15 -37.29 -4.07 -18.25
C ALA A 15 -36.56 -5.01 -17.25
N VAL A 16 -37.29 -5.88 -16.54
CA VAL A 16 -36.70 -6.86 -15.62
C VAL A 16 -36.02 -8.03 -16.37
N ILE A 17 -36.45 -8.35 -17.59
CA ILE A 17 -35.90 -9.48 -18.38
C ILE A 17 -34.55 -9.12 -19.04
N LEU A 18 -34.24 -7.84 -19.23
CA LEU A 18 -32.98 -7.37 -19.84
C LEU A 18 -31.88 -7.05 -18.81
N ALA A 19 -32.14 -7.22 -17.52
CA ALA A 19 -31.12 -7.10 -16.48
C ALA A 19 -30.26 -8.37 -16.43
N THR A 20 -29.49 -8.64 -17.48
CA THR A 20 -28.41 -9.61 -17.40
C THR A 20 -27.39 -9.07 -16.40
N PRO A 21 -26.96 -9.86 -15.39
CA PRO A 21 -25.82 -9.45 -14.57
C PRO A 21 -24.67 -9.14 -15.52
N VAL A 22 -24.07 -7.96 -15.37
CA VAL A 22 -22.79 -7.67 -16.01
C VAL A 22 -21.84 -8.72 -15.47
N ASP A 23 -21.45 -9.67 -16.32
CA ASP A 23 -20.34 -10.56 -16.04
C ASP A 23 -19.12 -9.65 -15.86
N HIS A 24 -18.80 -9.36 -14.60
CA HIS A 24 -17.52 -8.79 -14.27
C HIS A 24 -16.51 -9.82 -14.76
N VAL A 25 -15.80 -9.51 -15.83
CA VAL A 25 -14.68 -10.31 -16.31
C VAL A 25 -13.70 -10.35 -15.14
N THR A 26 -13.75 -11.41 -14.34
CA THR A 26 -12.74 -11.70 -13.33
C THR A 26 -11.49 -12.04 -14.11
N SER A 27 -10.63 -11.04 -14.26
CA SER A 27 -9.28 -11.23 -14.75
C SER A 27 -8.60 -12.29 -13.87
N THR A 28 -8.16 -13.38 -14.50
CA THR A 28 -7.37 -14.50 -13.96
C THR A 28 -8.01 -15.39 -12.89
N THR A 29 -8.19 -16.66 -13.24
CA THR A 29 -8.66 -17.80 -12.44
C THR A 29 -7.68 -18.27 -11.36
N GLN A 30 -6.93 -17.35 -10.72
CA GLN A 30 -5.97 -17.73 -9.69
C GLN A 30 -6.66 -17.68 -8.31
N PRO A 31 -6.54 -18.74 -7.48
CA PRO A 31 -7.05 -18.68 -6.12
C PRO A 31 -6.35 -17.54 -5.35
N PRO A 32 -7.03 -16.90 -4.39
CA PRO A 32 -6.39 -15.88 -3.54
C PRO A 32 -5.23 -16.50 -2.76
N VAL A 33 -4.10 -15.80 -2.71
CA VAL A 33 -2.92 -16.20 -1.93
C VAL A 33 -3.22 -16.00 -0.44
N ALA A 34 -3.07 -17.04 0.37
CA ALA A 34 -3.33 -16.97 1.81
C ALA A 34 -2.20 -16.23 2.57
N ILE A 35 -2.54 -15.61 3.70
CA ILE A 35 -1.56 -15.08 4.65
C ILE A 35 -1.28 -16.16 5.70
N LEU A 36 -0.02 -16.59 5.80
CA LEU A 36 0.41 -17.63 6.73
C LEU A 36 0.75 -17.03 8.10
N GLU A 37 1.40 -15.88 8.12
CA GLU A 37 1.78 -15.16 9.33
C GLU A 37 1.49 -13.66 9.17
N SER A 38 1.07 -13.01 10.25
CA SER A 38 0.84 -11.56 10.29
C SER A 38 1.06 -11.06 11.70
N SER A 39 1.86 -10.01 11.85
CA SER A 39 2.02 -9.26 13.10
C SER A 39 1.82 -7.77 12.86
N ASN A 40 1.13 -7.11 13.80
CA ASN A 40 0.92 -5.67 13.78
C ASN A 40 0.85 -5.18 15.23
N GLU A 41 1.95 -4.57 15.68
CA GLU A 41 2.09 -4.01 17.02
C GLU A 41 2.18 -2.50 16.88
N LYS A 42 1.29 -1.76 17.54
CA LYS A 42 1.26 -0.28 17.51
C LYS A 42 1.39 0.26 18.92
N HIS A 43 2.12 1.34 19.06
CA HIS A 43 2.29 2.05 20.33
C HIS A 43 1.57 3.40 20.32
N GLU A 44 1.34 3.97 21.51
CA GLU A 44 0.63 5.25 21.67
C GLU A 44 1.40 6.44 21.06
N ASP A 45 2.72 6.35 20.96
CA ASP A 45 3.58 7.37 20.36
C ASP A 45 3.61 7.31 18.81
N GLY A 46 2.88 6.36 18.21
CA GLY A 46 2.83 6.15 16.76
C GLY A 46 3.94 5.26 16.20
N SER A 47 4.90 4.82 17.03
CA SER A 47 5.83 3.75 16.65
C SER A 47 5.09 2.43 16.45
N TYR A 48 5.63 1.57 15.60
CA TYR A 48 4.99 0.28 15.30
C TYR A 48 5.98 -0.76 14.80
N ASN A 49 5.60 -2.02 14.92
CA ASN A 49 6.21 -3.16 14.23
C ASN A 49 5.15 -3.85 13.36
N PHE A 50 5.51 -4.15 12.13
CA PHE A 50 4.63 -4.79 11.16
C PHE A 50 5.36 -5.91 10.43
N SER A 51 4.71 -7.05 10.26
CA SER A 51 5.20 -8.11 9.38
C SER A 51 4.07 -8.96 8.82
N TYR A 52 4.32 -9.57 7.66
CA TYR A 52 3.50 -10.65 7.13
C TYR A 52 4.31 -11.62 6.28
N LEU A 53 3.80 -12.84 6.16
CA LEU A 53 4.24 -13.89 5.25
C LEU A 53 3.03 -14.45 4.51
N SER A 54 3.10 -14.51 3.19
CA SER A 54 2.06 -15.06 2.31
C SER A 54 2.43 -16.46 1.84
N GLU A 55 1.44 -17.24 1.40
CA GLU A 55 1.60 -18.62 0.94
C GLU A 55 2.55 -18.74 -0.26
N ASP A 56 2.62 -17.72 -1.10
CA ASP A 56 3.54 -17.64 -2.24
C ASP A 56 4.98 -17.27 -1.86
N GLY A 57 5.27 -17.12 -0.55
CA GLY A 57 6.58 -16.73 -0.03
C GLY A 57 6.83 -15.22 0.02
N THR A 58 5.90 -14.39 -0.48
CA THR A 58 5.98 -12.93 -0.38
C THR A 58 5.88 -12.52 1.09
N HIS A 59 6.86 -11.75 1.55
CA HIS A 59 6.92 -11.31 2.94
C HIS A 59 7.39 -9.87 3.06
N ARG A 60 6.96 -9.20 4.13
CA ARG A 60 7.41 -7.86 4.50
C ARG A 60 7.62 -7.80 6.00
N LYS A 61 8.62 -7.03 6.42
CA LYS A 61 8.81 -6.59 7.80
C LYS A 61 9.18 -5.12 7.81
N GLU A 62 8.68 -4.40 8.80
CA GLU A 62 8.88 -2.96 8.94
C GLU A 62 8.79 -2.57 10.41
N GLU A 63 9.70 -1.71 10.84
CA GLU A 63 9.71 -1.06 12.15
C GLU A 63 9.69 0.45 11.95
N ALA A 64 8.85 1.15 12.72
CA ALA A 64 8.81 2.60 12.76
C ALA A 64 9.09 3.10 14.17
N VAL A 65 9.99 4.07 14.29
CA VAL A 65 10.41 4.68 15.56
C VAL A 65 10.13 6.18 15.53
N LEU A 66 9.51 6.71 16.59
CA LEU A 66 9.30 8.14 16.74
C LEU A 66 10.63 8.87 16.99
N ARG A 67 10.91 9.90 16.19
CA ARG A 67 12.07 10.78 16.33
C ARG A 67 11.61 12.19 16.71
N ASN A 68 12.44 12.85 17.52
CA ASN A 68 12.23 14.21 18.05
C ASN A 68 10.84 14.44 18.67
N PRO A 69 10.38 13.57 19.61
CA PRO A 69 9.05 13.66 20.20
C PRO A 69 8.84 15.02 20.88
N GLY A 70 7.69 15.65 20.61
CA GLY A 70 7.33 16.93 21.22
C GLY A 70 8.05 18.17 20.66
N SER A 71 8.71 18.04 19.50
CA SER A 71 9.29 19.16 18.76
C SER A 71 8.52 19.45 17.45
N ASP A 72 8.80 20.59 16.82
CA ASP A 72 8.24 20.94 15.51
C ASP A 72 8.72 19.99 14.38
N ASN A 73 9.86 19.31 14.59
CA ASN A 73 10.45 18.35 13.65
C ASN A 73 10.21 16.89 14.10
N GLU A 74 9.04 16.60 14.66
CA GLU A 74 8.61 15.26 15.05
C GLU A 74 8.22 14.43 13.81
N TYR A 75 8.91 13.32 13.58
CA TYR A 75 8.67 12.40 12.45
C TYR A 75 8.85 10.93 12.86
N LEU A 76 8.35 10.01 12.02
CA LEU A 76 8.63 8.58 12.14
C LEU A 76 9.80 8.19 11.23
N GLU A 77 10.83 7.58 11.80
CA GLU A 77 11.87 6.89 11.04
C GLU A 77 11.45 5.44 10.84
N ILE A 78 11.37 5.00 9.59
CA ILE A 78 10.88 3.69 9.20
C ILE A 78 12.03 2.90 8.57
N SER A 79 12.23 1.66 8.98
CA SER A 79 13.17 0.73 8.35
C SER A 79 12.51 -0.60 8.10
N GLY A 80 12.74 -1.19 6.93
CA GLY A 80 12.06 -2.43 6.58
C GLY A 80 12.66 -3.14 5.38
N SER A 81 12.01 -4.25 5.05
CA SER A 81 12.29 -5.02 3.85
C SER A 81 11.03 -5.68 3.34
N TYR A 82 10.94 -5.83 2.02
CA TYR A 82 9.98 -6.73 1.39
C TYR A 82 10.71 -7.68 0.44
N SER A 83 10.20 -8.90 0.31
CA SER A 83 10.70 -9.89 -0.62
C SER A 83 9.57 -10.58 -1.36
N TYR A 84 9.85 -11.00 -2.58
CA TYR A 84 8.94 -11.75 -3.44
C TYR A 84 9.75 -12.61 -4.43
N PHE A 85 9.12 -13.60 -5.05
CA PHE A 85 9.74 -14.35 -6.14
C PHE A 85 9.37 -13.73 -7.49
N ASP A 86 10.37 -13.48 -8.34
CA ASP A 86 10.15 -12.96 -9.68
C ASP A 86 9.61 -14.04 -10.64
N ALA A 87 9.38 -13.66 -11.90
CA ALA A 87 8.88 -14.58 -12.93
C ALA A 87 9.83 -15.78 -13.23
N ASN A 88 11.09 -15.70 -12.81
CA ASN A 88 12.09 -16.77 -12.96
C ASN A 88 12.22 -17.62 -11.68
N GLY A 89 11.44 -17.32 -10.63
CA GLY A 89 11.55 -17.97 -9.33
C GLY A 89 12.77 -17.50 -8.51
N GLN A 90 13.39 -16.37 -8.88
CA GLN A 90 14.45 -15.76 -8.10
C GLN A 90 13.83 -14.89 -6.99
N GLU A 91 14.27 -15.09 -5.75
CA GLU A 91 13.89 -14.20 -4.66
C GLU A 91 14.51 -12.81 -4.87
N VAL A 92 13.65 -11.80 -4.85
CA VAL A 92 13.99 -10.39 -4.94
C VAL A 92 13.68 -9.75 -3.61
N THR A 93 14.71 -9.28 -2.91
CA THR A 93 14.57 -8.57 -1.63
C THR A 93 14.97 -7.11 -1.81
N VAL A 94 14.11 -6.21 -1.34
CA VAL A 94 14.40 -4.78 -1.24
C VAL A 94 14.39 -4.38 0.22
N THR A 95 15.47 -3.73 0.66
CA THR A 95 15.57 -3.10 1.98
C THR A 95 15.39 -1.60 1.83
N TYR A 96 14.88 -0.94 2.85
CA TYR A 96 14.66 0.50 2.79
C TYR A 96 14.73 1.17 4.16
N LYS A 97 15.06 2.46 4.12
CA LYS A 97 14.89 3.42 5.21
C LYS A 97 14.04 4.59 4.70
N ALA A 98 13.11 5.07 5.52
CA ALA A 98 12.39 6.31 5.28
C ALA A 98 12.48 7.21 6.51
N ASP A 99 12.74 8.49 6.32
CA ASP A 99 12.76 9.49 7.39
C ASP A 99 12.24 10.84 6.86
N ASP A 100 12.44 11.90 7.62
CA ASP A 100 12.12 13.29 7.25
C ASP A 100 12.85 13.77 5.99
N HIS A 101 13.87 13.05 5.51
CA HIS A 101 14.60 13.36 4.29
C HIS A 101 14.23 12.43 3.11
N GLY A 102 13.19 11.61 3.26
CA GLY A 102 12.59 10.80 2.20
C GLY A 102 12.91 9.30 2.28
N PHE A 103 12.69 8.60 1.17
CA PHE A 103 12.79 7.14 1.09
C PHE A 103 14.05 6.69 0.35
N VAL A 104 14.81 5.79 0.96
CA VAL A 104 16.07 5.24 0.44
C VAL A 104 15.97 3.72 0.31
N PRO A 105 15.70 3.20 -0.90
CA PRO A 105 15.65 1.76 -1.16
C PRO A 105 16.98 1.19 -1.65
N GLU A 106 17.22 -0.09 -1.38
CA GLU A 106 18.42 -0.83 -1.79
C GLU A 106 18.11 -2.28 -2.14
N GLY A 107 18.90 -2.85 -3.05
CA GLY A 107 18.84 -4.27 -3.39
C GLY A 107 17.74 -4.65 -4.38
N GLY A 108 17.62 -5.95 -4.61
CA GLY A 108 16.59 -6.54 -5.48
C GLY A 108 16.59 -5.95 -6.88
N ALA A 109 15.42 -5.48 -7.33
CA ALA A 109 15.22 -4.87 -8.64
C ALA A 109 15.56 -3.36 -8.68
N ILE A 110 16.05 -2.78 -7.58
CA ILE A 110 16.39 -1.36 -7.51
C ILE A 110 17.74 -1.14 -8.18
N LEU A 111 17.75 -0.29 -9.21
CA LEU A 111 18.98 0.05 -9.91
C LEU A 111 19.94 0.82 -8.98
N PRO A 112 21.25 0.51 -8.95
CA PRO A 112 22.19 1.12 -8.01
C PRO A 112 22.19 2.66 -8.01
N GLN A 113 22.01 3.28 -9.17
CA GLN A 113 21.95 4.74 -9.30
C GLN A 113 20.75 5.37 -8.55
N ILE A 114 19.64 4.64 -8.40
CA ILE A 114 18.47 5.11 -7.64
C ILE A 114 18.83 5.16 -6.16
N SER A 115 19.43 4.08 -5.63
CA SER A 115 19.88 4.03 -4.24
C SER A 115 20.92 5.11 -3.94
N VAL A 116 21.88 5.32 -4.83
CA VAL A 116 22.91 6.36 -4.69
C VAL A 116 22.28 7.76 -4.68
N ALA A 117 21.39 8.05 -5.63
CA ALA A 117 20.71 9.35 -5.70
C ALA A 117 19.84 9.59 -4.46
N ALA A 118 19.07 8.60 -4.01
CA ALA A 118 18.23 8.70 -2.82
C ALA A 118 19.07 8.93 -1.56
N LYS A 119 20.17 8.18 -1.38
CA LYS A 119 21.13 8.42 -0.27
C LYS A 119 21.69 9.81 -0.28
N GLN A 120 22.10 10.29 -1.46
CA GLN A 120 22.66 11.63 -1.58
C GLN A 120 21.64 12.68 -1.15
N VAL A 121 20.39 12.60 -1.61
CA VAL A 121 19.34 13.53 -1.21
C VAL A 121 19.04 13.44 0.28
N SER A 122 18.92 12.23 0.83
CA SER A 122 18.66 11.99 2.26
C SER A 122 19.77 12.54 3.17
N GLN A 123 21.03 12.54 2.72
CA GLN A 123 22.17 13.06 3.48
C GLN A 123 22.38 14.57 3.34
N LEU A 124 21.82 15.18 2.31
CA LEU A 124 21.92 16.62 2.15
C LEU A 124 20.95 17.29 3.12
N VAL A 125 21.45 18.24 3.91
CA VAL A 125 20.61 19.21 4.65
C VAL A 125 20.03 20.20 3.64
N VAL A 126 19.25 19.71 2.67
CA VAL A 126 18.44 20.56 1.83
C VAL A 126 17.16 20.78 2.60
N ALA A 127 16.87 22.03 2.95
CA ALA A 127 15.51 22.42 3.26
C ALA A 127 14.68 22.04 2.03
N GLN A 128 14.02 20.87 2.08
CA GLN A 128 12.97 20.55 1.12
C GLN A 128 12.00 21.73 1.22
N PRO A 129 11.62 22.39 0.10
CA PRO A 129 10.52 23.33 0.18
C PRO A 129 9.38 22.54 0.80
N ASP A 130 8.90 22.97 1.97
CA ASP A 130 7.81 22.32 2.67
C ASP A 130 6.71 22.11 1.64
N LEU A 131 6.57 20.88 1.14
CA LEU A 131 5.29 20.45 0.63
C LEU A 131 4.45 20.57 1.89
N GLU A 132 3.58 21.57 1.91
CA GLU A 132 2.74 21.92 3.06
C GLU A 132 1.81 20.72 3.35
N TYR A 133 2.39 19.68 3.93
CA TYR A 133 1.71 18.52 4.42
C TYR A 133 1.10 18.98 5.72
N ALA A 134 -0.14 19.45 5.62
CA ALA A 134 -0.95 19.70 6.79
C ALA A 134 -1.09 18.37 7.54
N LYS A 135 -0.27 18.19 8.59
CA LYS A 135 -0.34 17.02 9.48
C LYS A 135 -1.81 16.87 9.87
N PRO A 136 -2.45 15.72 9.57
CA PRO A 136 -3.86 15.55 9.87
C PRO A 136 -4.08 15.75 11.38
N PRO A 137 -5.22 16.32 11.79
CA PRO A 137 -5.52 16.52 13.19
C PRO A 137 -5.41 15.18 13.93
N LYS A 138 -4.78 15.21 15.11
CA LYS A 138 -4.76 14.05 16.01
C LYS A 138 -6.21 13.74 16.37
N VAL A 139 -6.67 12.53 16.02
CA VAL A 139 -8.01 12.01 16.35
C VAL A 139 -8.10 11.57 17.80
#